data_AF-A0A257JPB3-F1
#
_entry.id   AF-A0A257JPB3-F1
#
_cell.length_a   1.000
_cell.length_b   1.000
_cell.length_c   1.000
_cell.angle_alpha   90.00
_cell.angle_beta   90.00
_cell.angle_gamma   90.00
#
_symmetry.space_group_name_H-M   'P 1'
#
loop_
_entity.id
_entity.type
_entity.pdbx_description
1 polymer ?
#
loop_
_entity_poly.entity_id
_entity_poly.type
_entity_poly.pdbx_seq_one_letter_code
_entity_poly.pdbx_strand_id
1 'polypeptide(L)'
;MTFGRPTRLTIPRGSLWFGALAAALINGLRRLDQWQLSMKQAEPSDADEVMAWASRIEATEPGFAADLRAAALRSMDQPVN
;
A
#
# COMPACT_ATOMS: atom_id res chain seq x y z
N MET A 1 12.24 53.51 -4.82
CA MET A 1 11.64 52.21 -5.19
C MET A 1 12.71 51.40 -5.90
N THR A 2 13.14 50.27 -5.33
CA THR A 2 13.80 49.21 -6.10
C THR A 2 13.47 47.88 -5.44
N PHE A 3 12.43 47.22 -5.96
CA PHE A 3 12.20 45.80 -5.73
C PHE A 3 12.91 45.09 -6.87
N GLY A 4 13.96 44.32 -6.57
CA GLY A 4 14.64 43.57 -7.63
C GLY A 4 16.12 43.28 -7.41
N ARG A 5 16.52 42.80 -6.23
CA ARG A 5 17.76 42.01 -6.17
C ARG A 5 17.36 40.54 -6.24
N PRO A 6 17.54 39.85 -7.38
CA PRO A 6 17.30 38.42 -7.44
C PRO A 6 18.30 37.75 -6.51
N THR A 7 17.82 37.33 -5.34
CA THR A 7 18.60 36.52 -4.40
C THR A 7 18.83 35.17 -5.06
N ARG A 8 19.94 35.03 -5.79
CA ARG A 8 20.38 33.72 -6.28
C ARG A 8 20.76 32.89 -5.05
N LEU A 9 19.86 32.00 -4.64
CA LEU A 9 20.21 30.91 -3.73
C LEU A 9 21.20 30.01 -4.47
N THR A 10 22.50 30.28 -4.28
CA THR A 10 23.56 29.35 -4.66
C THR A 10 23.46 28.16 -3.72
N ILE A 11 22.75 27.12 -4.18
CA ILE A 11 22.70 25.82 -3.51
C ILE A 11 24.15 25.33 -3.41
N PRO A 12 24.69 25.15 -2.19
CA PRO A 12 26.06 24.68 -2.00
C PRO A 12 26.24 23.34 -2.72
N ARG A 13 27.37 23.14 -3.40
CA ARG A 13 27.65 21.88 -4.11
C ARG A 13 27.60 20.66 -3.18
N GLY A 14 27.91 20.86 -1.90
CA GLY A 14 27.78 19.86 -0.84
C GLY A 14 26.34 19.53 -0.44
N SER A 15 25.33 20.28 -0.86
CA SER A 15 23.91 19.96 -0.61
C SER A 15 23.32 19.08 -1.71
N LEU A 16 23.94 19.06 -2.90
CA LEU A 16 23.43 18.36 -4.07
C LEU A 16 23.51 16.84 -3.92
N TRP A 17 24.57 16.31 -3.29
CA TRP A 17 24.69 14.87 -3.04
C TRP A 17 23.62 14.38 -2.04
N PHE A 18 23.32 15.20 -1.03
CA PHE A 18 22.26 14.89 -0.07
C PHE A 18 20.88 14.92 -0.75
N GLY A 19 20.63 15.91 -1.61
CA GLY A 19 19.41 15.96 -2.43
C GLY A 19 19.26 14.75 -3.34
N ALA A 20 20.35 14.31 -3.98
CA ALA A 20 20.36 13.11 -4.82
C ALA A 20 20.09 11.83 -4.01
N LEU A 21 20.66 11.72 -2.81
CA LEU A 21 20.46 10.59 -1.91
C LEU A 21 19.02 10.52 -1.40
N ALA A 22 18.44 11.66 -1.00
CA ALA A 22 17.04 11.75 -0.59
C ALA A 22 16.11 11.39 -1.76
N ALA A 23 16.39 11.88 -2.97
CA ALA A 23 15.61 11.53 -4.16
C ALA A 23 15.69 10.03 -4.48
N ALA A 24 16.88 9.43 -4.38
CA ALA A 24 17.06 7.99 -4.57
C ALA A 24 16.27 7.18 -3.54
N LEU A 25 16.28 7.60 -2.27
CA LEU A 25 15.53 6.94 -1.20
C LEU A 25 14.02 7.03 -1.42
N ILE A 26 13.50 8.21 -1.77
CA ILE A 26 12.07 8.42 -2.04
C ILE A 26 11.62 7.56 -3.22
N ASN A 27 12.40 7.51 -4.30
CA ASN A 27 12.08 6.69 -5.47
C ASN A 27 12.18 5.19 -5.16
N GLY A 28 13.13 4.78 -4.32
CA GLY A 28 13.23 3.40 -3.83
C GLY A 28 11.99 3.01 -3.02
N LEU A 29 11.58 3.84 -2.07
CA LEU A 29 10.39 3.62 -1.25
C LEU A 29 9.11 3.57 -2.09
N ARG A 30 8.94 4.49 -3.05
CA ARG A 30 7.79 4.49 -3.97
C ARG A 30 7.73 3.23 -4.82
N ARG A 31 8.88 2.73 -5.29
CA ARG A 31 8.95 1.51 -6.08
C ARG A 31 8.61 0.28 -5.25
N LEU A 32 9.02 0.25 -3.99
CA LEU A 32 8.65 -0.81 -3.05
C LEU A 32 7.16 -0.78 -2.71
N ASP A 33 6.59 0.41 -2.50
CA ASP A 33 5.16 0.59 -2.25
C ASP A 33 4.31 0.15 -3.47
N GLN A 34 4.70 0.56 -4.67
CA GLN A 34 4.06 0.09 -5.91
C GLN A 34 4.20 -1.41 -6.10
N TRP A 35 5.36 -1.98 -5.76
CA TRP A 35 5.57 -3.42 -5.81
C TRP A 35 4.68 -4.15 -4.80
N GLN A 36 4.56 -3.63 -3.58
CA GLN A 36 3.65 -4.14 -2.55
C GLN A 36 2.18 -4.06 -3.00
N LEU A 37 1.77 -2.95 -3.61
CA LEU A 37 0.43 -2.80 -4.19
C LEU A 37 0.19 -3.75 -5.35
N SER A 38 1.20 -4.00 -6.20
CA SER A 38 1.12 -5.01 -7.26
C SER A 38 1.10 -6.45 -6.72
N MET A 39 1.66 -6.65 -5.52
CA MET A 39 1.66 -7.92 -4.78
C MET A 39 0.46 -8.09 -3.85
N LYS A 40 -0.41 -7.08 -3.68
CA LYS A 40 -1.77 -7.29 -3.19
C LYS A 40 -2.51 -8.09 -4.26
N GLN A 41 -2.20 -9.39 -4.27
CA GLN A 41 -2.85 -10.42 -5.05
C GLN A 41 -4.35 -10.31 -4.82
N ALA A 42 -5.07 -10.41 -5.94
CA ALA A 42 -6.51 -10.58 -6.09
C ALA A 42 -7.24 -10.73 -4.75
N GLU A 43 -7.82 -9.63 -4.30
CA GLU A 43 -8.80 -9.67 -3.22
C GLU A 43 -9.91 -10.63 -3.68
N PRO A 44 -10.21 -11.70 -2.90
CA PRO A 44 -11.17 -12.72 -3.31
C PRO A 44 -12.50 -12.03 -3.63
N SER A 45 -12.95 -12.21 -4.86
CA SER A 45 -14.09 -11.48 -5.42
C SER A 45 -15.43 -12.14 -5.10
N ASP A 46 -15.40 -13.36 -4.56
CA ASP A 46 -16.58 -14.15 -4.23
C ASP A 46 -16.49 -14.80 -2.83
N ALA A 47 -17.64 -15.06 -2.23
CA ALA A 47 -17.76 -15.62 -0.89
C ALA A 47 -17.12 -17.02 -0.79
N ASP A 48 -17.21 -17.83 -1.84
CA ASP A 48 -16.57 -19.16 -1.89
C ASP A 48 -15.04 -19.07 -1.86
N GLU A 49 -14.46 -18.05 -2.51
CA GLU A 49 -13.01 -17.80 -2.46
C GLU A 49 -12.56 -17.34 -1.06
N VAL A 50 -13.38 -16.54 -0.37
CA VAL A 50 -13.11 -16.11 1.01
C VAL A 50 -13.16 -17.31 1.97
N MET A 51 -14.10 -18.23 1.79
CA MET A 51 -14.20 -19.46 2.60
C MET A 51 -12.99 -20.38 2.38
N ALA A 52 -12.57 -20.54 1.12
CA ALA A 52 -11.36 -21.30 0.78
C ALA A 52 -10.12 -20.65 1.43
N TRP A 53 -10.00 -19.32 1.39
CA TRP A 53 -8.91 -18.61 2.03
C TRP A 53 -8.91 -18.75 3.55
N ALA A 54 -10.08 -18.65 4.19
CA ALA A 54 -10.24 -18.86 5.62
C ALA A 54 -9.76 -20.26 6.05
N SER A 55 -10.09 -21.31 5.29
CA SER A 55 -9.59 -22.67 5.56
C SER A 55 -8.06 -22.80 5.43
N ARG A 56 -7.43 -22.04 4.53
CA ARG A 56 -5.97 -22.07 4.33
C ARG A 56 -5.21 -21.41 5.48
N ILE A 57 -5.76 -20.34 6.05
CA ILE A 57 -5.10 -19.55 7.10
C ILE A 57 -5.50 -19.96 8.53
N GLU A 58 -6.50 -20.85 8.69
CA GLU A 58 -6.96 -21.33 10.00
C GLU A 58 -5.84 -21.94 10.85
N ALA A 59 -4.85 -22.58 10.22
CA ALA A 59 -3.71 -23.16 10.91
C ALA A 59 -2.78 -22.12 11.57
N THR A 60 -2.72 -20.91 11.02
CA THR A 60 -1.85 -19.82 11.51
C THR A 60 -2.63 -18.79 12.32
N GLU A 61 -3.87 -18.49 11.94
CA GLU A 61 -4.70 -17.43 12.53
C GLU A 61 -6.17 -17.87 12.63
N PRO A 62 -6.53 -18.69 13.64
CA PRO A 62 -7.86 -19.28 13.74
C PRO A 62 -8.96 -18.24 14.00
N GLY A 63 -8.66 -17.16 14.74
CA GLY A 63 -9.63 -16.09 15.03
C GLY A 63 -10.01 -15.31 13.78
N PHE A 64 -9.02 -14.94 12.96
CA PHE A 64 -9.24 -14.23 11.71
C PHE A 64 -9.98 -15.10 10.67
N ALA A 65 -9.67 -16.40 10.62
CA ALA A 65 -10.41 -17.36 9.78
C ALA A 65 -11.90 -17.45 10.18
N ALA A 66 -12.23 -17.39 11.47
CA ALA A 66 -13.61 -17.40 11.93
C ALA A 66 -14.38 -16.14 11.51
N ASP A 67 -13.76 -14.97 11.63
CA ASP A 67 -14.35 -13.69 11.21
C ASP A 67 -14.59 -13.65 9.69
N LEU A 68 -13.65 -14.17 8.89
CA LEU A 68 -13.81 -14.26 7.43
C LEU A 68 -14.97 -15.18 7.02
N ARG A 69 -15.14 -16.33 7.67
CA ARG A 69 -16.29 -17.22 7.40
C ARG A 69 -17.61 -16.55 7.74
N ALA A 70 -17.67 -15.86 8.88
CA ALA A 70 -18.87 -15.14 9.29
C ALA A 70 -19.20 -14.00 8.32
N ALA A 71 -18.18 -13.30 7.82
CA ALA A 71 -18.35 -12.26 6.80
C ALA A 71 -18.85 -12.85 5.46
N ALA A 72 -18.24 -13.96 4.99
CA ALA A 72 -18.65 -14.64 3.77
C ALA A 72 -20.09 -15.17 3.83
N LEU A 73 -20.47 -15.80 4.94
CA LEU A 73 -21.84 -16.28 5.14
C LEU A 73 -22.85 -15.11 5.16
N ARG A 74 -22.49 -13.97 5.77
CA ARG A 74 -23.33 -12.78 5.77
C ARG A 74 -23.47 -12.15 4.38
N SER A 75 -22.42 -12.13 3.57
CA SER A 75 -22.51 -11.62 2.19
C SER A 75 -23.35 -12.52 1.28
N MET A 76 -23.36 -13.84 1.52
CA MET A 76 -24.25 -14.77 0.80
C MET A 76 -25.72 -14.58 1.19
N ASP A 77 -26.00 -14.23 2.44
CA ASP A 77 -27.35 -13.97 2.94
C ASP A 77 -27.87 -12.56 2.55
N GLN A 78 -26.99 -11.67 2.09
CA GLN A 78 -27.33 -10.38 1.49
C GLN A 78 -27.25 -10.46 -0.04
N PRO A 79 -28.29 -10.94 -0.75
CA PRO A 79 -28.34 -10.80 -2.19
C PRO A 79 -28.37 -9.31 -2.53
N VAL A 80 -27.44 -8.90 -3.38
CA VAL A 80 -27.37 -7.56 -3.98
C VAL A 80 -28.73 -7.27 -4.62
N ASN A 81 -29.41 -6.22 -4.15
CA ASN A 81 -30.60 -5.63 -4.78
C ASN A 81 -30.17 -4.45 -5.64
#